data_AF-A0A6G0UGV4-F1
#
_entry.id   AF-A0A6G0UGV4-F1
#
_cell.length_a   1.000
_cell.length_b   1.000
_cell.length_c   1.000
_cell.angle_alpha   90.00
_cell.angle_beta   90.00
_cell.angle_gamma   90.00
#
_symmetry.space_group_name_H-M   'P 1'
#
loop_
_entity.id
_entity.type
_entity.pdbx_description
1 polymer ?
#
loop_
_entity_poly.entity_id
_entity_poly.type
_entity_poly.pdbx_seq_one_letter_code
_entity_poly.pdbx_strand_id
1 'polypeptide(L)'
;MNEEGGYLGAMTYQAIYASAFEKLKKAYSDDSTNGVLTHLQKNLNHAENSSPGFLFDLAKILLSEAKLTVNLQESFLRMHATAPVDDLEMPQYAHRADFQELSIRAIALRRVLARVPDEMKERRPFLETIKEIASSIKKLLDATNVILQVIPQQSQPLLEKRKREFVHYSKRFSNTLKEYFRDQNQTQVFVAANQLIFQTTQIVRTVRDRIRV
;
A
#
# COMPACT_ATOMS: atom_id res chain seq x y z
N MET A 1 -19.94 8.76 4.41
CA MET A 1 -18.77 8.24 3.68
C MET A 1 -18.46 6.87 4.24
N ASN A 2 -18.74 5.79 3.51
CA ASN A 2 -18.44 4.43 3.97
C ASN A 2 -16.92 4.24 4.03
N GLU A 3 -16.40 3.97 5.23
CA GLU A 3 -14.98 3.77 5.52
C GLU A 3 -14.35 2.58 4.78
N GLU A 4 -15.15 1.74 4.13
CA GLU A 4 -14.68 0.56 3.40
C GLU A 4 -13.99 0.93 2.07
N GLY A 5 -14.40 2.01 1.40
CA GLY A 5 -13.81 2.42 0.10
C GLY A 5 -12.72 3.48 0.19
N GLY A 6 -12.65 4.23 1.31
CA GLY A 6 -11.89 5.49 1.38
C GLY A 6 -10.38 5.36 1.15
N TYR A 7 -9.79 4.21 1.51
CA TYR A 7 -8.35 3.99 1.38
C TYR A 7 -7.96 3.35 0.05
N LEU A 8 -8.87 2.56 -0.55
CA LEU A 8 -8.60 1.88 -1.81
C LEU A 8 -8.43 2.87 -2.95
N GLY A 9 -9.19 3.97 -2.95
CA GLY A 9 -9.04 5.06 -3.92
C GLY A 9 -7.58 5.49 -4.10
N ALA A 10 -6.94 5.87 -3.01
CA ALA A 10 -5.56 6.35 -3.00
C ALA A 10 -4.51 5.29 -3.37
N MET A 11 -4.86 3.99 -3.33
CA MET A 11 -3.98 2.87 -3.67
C MET A 11 -4.27 2.28 -5.06
N THR A 12 -5.39 2.68 -5.69
CA THR A 12 -5.91 2.06 -6.92
C THR A 12 -4.92 2.14 -8.06
N TYR A 13 -4.29 3.31 -8.25
CA TYR A 13 -3.29 3.45 -9.29
C TYR A 13 -2.15 2.45 -9.10
N GLN A 14 -1.56 2.39 -7.91
CA GLN A 14 -0.39 1.55 -7.67
C GLN A 14 -0.73 0.05 -7.71
N ALA A 15 -1.85 -0.35 -7.09
CA ALA A 15 -2.24 -1.75 -7.01
C ALA A 15 -2.71 -2.28 -8.38
N ILE A 16 -3.55 -1.52 -9.08
CA ILE A 16 -4.25 -1.98 -10.29
C ILE A 16 -3.57 -1.46 -11.55
N TYR A 17 -3.59 -0.15 -11.75
CA TYR A 17 -3.25 0.45 -13.04
C TYR A 17 -1.76 0.34 -13.35
N ALA A 18 -0.87 0.66 -12.41
CA ALA A 18 0.57 0.59 -12.61
C ALA A 18 1.01 -0.84 -12.99
N SER A 19 0.55 -1.84 -12.23
CA SER A 19 0.77 -3.26 -12.53
C SER A 19 0.24 -3.66 -13.91
N ALA A 20 -0.93 -3.15 -14.31
CA ALA A 20 -1.51 -3.44 -15.62
C ALA A 20 -0.67 -2.81 -16.75
N PHE A 21 -0.23 -1.56 -16.60
CA PHE A 21 0.62 -0.88 -17.57
C PHE A 21 1.98 -1.58 -17.74
N GLU A 22 2.62 -2.04 -16.67
CA GLU A 22 3.87 -2.80 -16.77
C GLU A 22 3.68 -4.11 -17.56
N LYS A 23 2.60 -4.85 -17.27
CA LYS A 23 2.27 -6.07 -18.01
C LYS A 23 2.01 -5.78 -19.50
N LEU A 24 1.28 -4.71 -19.79
CA LEU A 24 1.00 -4.30 -21.17
C LEU A 24 2.26 -3.89 -21.92
N LYS A 25 3.13 -3.05 -21.32
CA LYS A 25 4.42 -2.66 -21.93
C LYS A 25 5.36 -3.84 -22.14
N LYS A 26 5.32 -4.84 -21.25
CA LYS A 26 6.08 -6.08 -21.43
C LYS A 26 5.52 -6.97 -22.53
N ALA A 27 4.20 -7.01 -22.69
CA ALA A 27 3.52 -7.81 -23.71
C ALA A 27 3.64 -7.18 -25.12
N TYR A 28 3.63 -5.86 -25.19
CA TYR A 28 3.71 -5.08 -26.43
C TYR A 28 4.94 -4.18 -26.39
N SER A 29 6.06 -4.70 -26.89
CA SER A 29 7.36 -4.06 -26.79
C SER A 29 7.69 -3.08 -27.93
N ASP A 30 6.76 -2.84 -28.87
CA ASP A 30 6.99 -1.90 -29.95
C ASP A 30 6.90 -0.43 -29.50
N ASP A 31 7.73 0.43 -30.08
CA ASP A 31 7.87 1.83 -29.67
C ASP A 31 6.57 2.64 -29.82
N SER A 32 5.77 2.31 -30.85
CA SER A 32 4.49 2.97 -31.10
C SER A 32 3.48 2.69 -29.98
N THR A 33 3.28 1.41 -29.64
CA THR A 33 2.39 0.99 -28.54
C THR A 33 2.88 1.51 -27.19
N ASN A 34 4.20 1.49 -26.96
CA ASN A 34 4.77 2.06 -25.74
C ASN A 34 4.52 3.57 -25.61
N GLY A 35 4.57 4.31 -26.72
CA GLY A 35 4.18 5.72 -26.78
C GLY A 35 2.72 5.95 -26.37
N VAL A 36 1.81 5.16 -26.94
CA VAL A 36 0.36 5.23 -26.63
C VAL A 36 0.09 4.86 -25.17
N LEU A 37 0.67 3.78 -24.66
CA LEU A 37 0.52 3.34 -23.27
C LEU A 37 1.04 4.39 -22.29
N THR A 38 2.16 5.03 -22.60
CA THR A 38 2.73 6.11 -21.78
C THR A 38 1.82 7.34 -21.78
N HIS A 39 1.24 7.70 -22.93
CA HIS A 39 0.29 8.81 -23.02
C HIS A 39 -0.99 8.53 -22.21
N LEU A 40 -1.55 7.32 -22.33
CA LEU A 40 -2.71 6.90 -21.55
C LEU A 40 -2.42 6.92 -20.05
N GLN A 41 -1.28 6.37 -19.63
CA GLN A 41 -0.83 6.37 -18.23
C GLN A 41 -0.74 7.81 -17.68
N LYS A 42 -0.22 8.76 -18.47
CA LYS A 42 -0.14 10.17 -18.09
C LYS A 42 -1.52 10.80 -17.91
N ASN A 43 -2.45 10.56 -18.84
CA ASN A 43 -3.81 11.12 -18.78
C ASN A 43 -4.62 10.55 -17.61
N LEU A 44 -4.48 9.25 -17.34
CA LEU A 44 -5.13 8.62 -16.18
C LEU A 44 -4.61 9.18 -14.85
N ASN A 45 -3.30 9.38 -14.73
CA ASN A 45 -2.72 10.05 -13.57
C ASN A 45 -3.21 11.51 -13.43
N HIS A 46 -3.34 12.22 -14.55
CA HIS A 46 -3.87 13.59 -14.54
C HIS A 46 -5.33 13.64 -14.07
N ALA A 47 -6.16 12.70 -14.53
CA ALA A 47 -7.55 12.57 -14.08
C ALA A 47 -7.63 12.26 -12.58
N GLU A 48 -6.83 11.33 -12.08
CA GLU A 48 -6.76 11.00 -10.65
C GLU A 48 -6.32 12.19 -9.80
N ASN A 49 -5.32 12.95 -10.25
CA ASN A 49 -4.85 14.14 -9.53
C ASN A 49 -5.88 15.27 -9.54
N SER A 50 -6.66 15.40 -10.61
CA SER A 50 -7.70 16.42 -10.74
C SER A 50 -8.98 16.07 -9.98
N SER A 51 -9.27 14.77 -9.85
CA SER A 51 -10.42 14.23 -9.15
C SER A 51 -10.02 12.95 -8.39
N PRO A 52 -9.53 13.06 -7.14
CA PRO A 52 -9.12 11.90 -6.35
C PRO A 52 -10.23 10.86 -6.22
N GLY A 53 -9.90 9.60 -6.51
CA GLY A 53 -10.85 8.49 -6.55
C GLY A 53 -11.41 8.18 -7.94
N PHE A 54 -11.12 9.00 -8.95
CA PHE A 54 -11.57 8.77 -10.33
C PHE A 54 -11.21 7.37 -10.84
N LEU A 55 -9.97 6.93 -10.66
CA LEU A 55 -9.53 5.61 -11.13
C LEU A 55 -10.19 4.46 -10.38
N PHE A 56 -10.56 4.67 -9.12
CA PHE A 56 -11.29 3.67 -8.35
C PHE A 56 -12.73 3.53 -8.83
N ASP A 57 -13.40 4.65 -9.07
CA ASP A 57 -14.75 4.64 -9.63
C ASP A 57 -14.76 4.05 -11.04
N LEU A 58 -13.77 4.41 -11.88
CA LEU A 58 -13.58 3.81 -13.19
C LEU A 58 -13.41 2.29 -13.10
N ALA A 59 -12.54 1.80 -12.20
CA ALA A 59 -12.35 0.35 -12.00
C ALA A 59 -13.64 -0.35 -11.55
N LYS A 60 -14.40 0.27 -10.63
CA LYS A 60 -15.69 -0.27 -10.18
C LYS A 60 -16.72 -0.34 -11.30
N ILE A 61 -16.81 0.69 -12.12
CA ILE A 61 -17.70 0.71 -13.29
C ILE A 61 -17.31 -0.40 -14.26
N LEU A 62 -16.02 -0.53 -14.60
CA LEU A 62 -15.54 -1.57 -15.51
C LEU A 62 -15.86 -2.98 -14.99
N LEU A 63 -15.68 -3.24 -13.69
CA LEU A 63 -16.03 -4.52 -13.08
C LEU A 63 -17.54 -4.80 -13.13
N SER A 64 -18.35 -3.76 -12.88
CA SER A 64 -19.81 -3.84 -12.97
C SER A 64 -20.28 -4.16 -14.39
N GLU A 65 -19.77 -3.45 -15.39
CA GLU A 65 -20.09 -3.67 -16.81
C GLU A 65 -19.63 -5.04 -17.30
N ALA A 66 -18.47 -5.51 -16.81
CA ALA A 66 -17.98 -6.86 -17.08
C ALA A 66 -18.74 -7.96 -16.31
N LYS A 67 -19.69 -7.60 -15.44
CA LYS A 67 -20.47 -8.51 -14.57
C LYS A 67 -19.58 -9.39 -13.69
N LEU A 68 -18.46 -8.84 -13.23
CA LEU A 68 -17.52 -9.54 -12.36
C LEU A 68 -17.81 -9.21 -10.89
N THR A 69 -18.18 -10.22 -10.11
CA THR A 69 -18.35 -10.10 -8.67
C THR A 69 -17.04 -10.46 -7.98
N VAL A 70 -16.29 -9.45 -7.56
CA VAL A 70 -14.99 -9.61 -6.89
C VAL A 70 -14.98 -8.95 -5.52
N ASN A 71 -14.32 -9.57 -4.54
CA ASN A 71 -13.99 -8.91 -3.29
C ASN A 71 -12.83 -7.93 -3.55
N LEU A 72 -13.14 -6.64 -3.61
CA LEU A 72 -12.14 -5.59 -3.88
C LEU A 72 -11.06 -5.55 -2.80
N GLN A 73 -11.41 -5.75 -1.52
CA GLN A 73 -10.43 -5.69 -0.43
C GLN A 73 -9.39 -6.80 -0.57
N GLU A 74 -9.86 -8.01 -0.80
CA GLU A 74 -9.00 -9.17 -1.05
C GLU A 74 -8.15 -8.97 -2.30
N SER A 75 -8.77 -8.50 -3.39
CA SER A 75 -8.11 -8.31 -4.68
C SER A 75 -6.98 -7.28 -4.57
N PHE A 76 -7.21 -6.15 -3.91
CA PHE A 76 -6.18 -5.14 -3.67
C PHE A 76 -5.01 -5.70 -2.87
N LEU A 77 -5.27 -6.46 -1.80
CA LEU A 77 -4.21 -7.09 -1.01
C LEU A 77 -3.34 -8.01 -1.87
N ARG A 78 -3.96 -8.89 -2.67
CA ARG A 78 -3.23 -9.79 -3.58
C ARG A 78 -2.40 -8.99 -4.59
N MET A 79 -2.96 -7.92 -5.13
CA MET A 79 -2.26 -7.08 -6.11
C MET A 79 -1.03 -6.38 -5.51
N HIS A 80 -1.06 -6.02 -4.23
CA HIS A 80 0.12 -5.49 -3.53
C HIS A 80 1.30 -6.46 -3.46
N ALA A 81 1.15 -7.75 -3.76
CA ALA A 81 2.27 -8.70 -3.84
C ALA A 81 3.17 -8.45 -5.06
N THR A 82 2.61 -7.92 -6.15
CA THR A 82 3.35 -7.66 -7.41
C THR A 82 3.33 -6.20 -7.83
N ALA A 83 2.53 -5.36 -7.18
CA ALA A 83 2.49 -3.93 -7.46
C ALA A 83 3.89 -3.29 -7.41
N PRO A 84 4.17 -2.31 -8.28
CA PRO A 84 5.42 -1.55 -8.25
C PRO A 84 5.63 -0.90 -6.89
N VAL A 85 6.88 -0.51 -6.57
CA VAL A 85 7.27 0.01 -5.25
C VAL A 85 7.59 1.50 -5.25
N ASP A 86 7.38 2.21 -6.37
CA ASP A 86 7.77 3.62 -6.53
C ASP A 86 7.13 4.56 -5.49
N ASP A 87 5.96 4.18 -4.97
CA ASP A 87 5.26 4.90 -3.91
C ASP A 87 5.90 4.75 -2.52
N LEU A 88 6.81 3.77 -2.37
CA LEU A 88 7.59 3.46 -1.17
C LEU A 88 9.10 3.68 -1.35
N GLU A 89 9.55 4.04 -2.55
CA GLU A 89 10.94 4.37 -2.81
C GLU A 89 11.21 5.86 -2.64
N MET A 90 12.45 6.18 -2.28
CA MET A 90 12.94 7.55 -2.11
C MET A 90 14.25 7.74 -2.88
N PRO A 91 14.20 7.83 -4.23
CA PRO A 91 15.40 7.93 -5.06
C PRO A 91 16.28 9.13 -4.72
N GLN A 92 15.68 10.25 -4.28
CA GLN A 92 16.43 11.44 -3.84
C GLN A 92 17.31 11.19 -2.60
N TYR A 93 17.07 10.10 -1.87
CA TYR A 93 17.82 9.69 -0.70
C TYR A 93 18.56 8.36 -0.94
N ALA A 94 18.86 8.01 -2.20
CA ALA A 94 19.57 6.78 -2.57
C ALA A 94 20.89 6.59 -1.82
N HIS A 95 21.59 7.69 -1.51
CA HIS A 95 22.90 7.67 -0.84
C HIS A 95 22.80 7.53 0.69
N ARG A 96 21.59 7.64 1.27
CA ARG A 96 21.37 7.67 2.72
C ARG A 96 20.82 6.32 3.18
N ALA A 97 21.67 5.53 3.84
CA ALA A 97 21.32 4.18 4.30
C ALA A 97 20.05 4.16 5.17
N ASP A 98 19.89 5.12 6.09
CA ASP A 98 18.73 5.18 6.99
C ASP A 98 17.39 5.33 6.23
N PHE A 99 17.40 6.08 5.13
CA PHE A 99 16.21 6.32 4.30
C PHE A 99 15.91 5.10 3.44
N GLN A 100 16.95 4.48 2.87
CA GLN A 100 16.79 3.22 2.15
C GLN A 100 16.26 2.11 3.06
N GLU A 101 16.74 2.06 4.30
CA GLU A 101 16.27 1.11 5.29
C GLU A 101 14.76 1.30 5.59
N LEU A 102 14.29 2.54 5.75
CA LEU A 102 12.86 2.83 5.90
C LEU A 102 12.05 2.30 4.71
N SER A 103 12.50 2.57 3.48
CA SER A 103 11.86 2.07 2.24
C SER A 103 11.83 0.54 2.19
N ILE A 104 12.94 -0.13 2.50
CA ILE A 104 13.05 -1.60 2.52
C ILE A 104 12.07 -2.19 3.53
N ARG A 105 11.97 -1.61 4.75
CA ARG A 105 11.03 -2.09 5.78
C ARG A 105 9.58 -1.85 5.38
N ALA A 106 9.27 -0.74 4.74
CA ALA A 106 7.93 -0.43 4.24
C ALA A 106 7.50 -1.42 3.14
N ILE A 107 8.39 -1.69 2.17
CA ILE A 107 8.13 -2.67 1.11
C ILE A 107 7.93 -4.07 1.70
N ALA A 108 8.81 -4.48 2.62
CA ALA A 108 8.70 -5.77 3.29
C ALA A 108 7.34 -5.94 3.98
N LEU A 109 6.93 -4.96 4.80
CA LEU A 109 5.62 -5.01 5.47
C LEU A 109 4.46 -5.12 4.48
N ARG A 110 4.49 -4.34 3.39
CA ARG A 110 3.47 -4.41 2.34
C ARG A 110 3.39 -5.81 1.71
N ARG A 111 4.54 -6.42 1.39
CA ARG A 111 4.59 -7.75 0.76
C ARG A 111 4.11 -8.85 1.71
N VAL A 112 4.40 -8.76 3.00
CA VAL A 112 3.89 -9.74 3.98
C VAL A 112 2.37 -9.60 4.15
N LEU A 113 1.85 -8.37 4.25
CA LEU A 113 0.40 -8.13 4.32
C LEU A 113 -0.34 -8.63 3.07
N ALA A 114 0.28 -8.53 1.89
CA ALA A 114 -0.29 -9.01 0.63
C ALA A 114 -0.52 -10.53 0.58
N ARG A 115 0.19 -11.32 1.41
CA ARG A 115 0.02 -12.77 1.50
C ARG A 115 -1.16 -13.21 2.36
N VAL A 116 -1.74 -12.30 3.15
CA VAL A 116 -2.84 -12.60 4.09
C VAL A 116 -3.98 -13.39 3.44
N PRO A 117 -4.52 -13.03 2.25
CA PRO A 117 -5.60 -13.79 1.62
C PRO A 117 -5.27 -15.25 1.28
N ASP A 118 -4.01 -15.56 0.99
CA ASP A 118 -3.59 -16.93 0.66
C ASP A 118 -3.32 -17.77 1.90
N GLU A 119 -2.62 -17.18 2.87
CA GLU A 119 -2.19 -17.88 4.09
C GLU A 119 -3.36 -18.12 5.04
N MET A 120 -4.40 -17.28 5.02
CA MET A 120 -5.58 -17.36 5.89
C MET A 120 -6.42 -18.63 5.70
N LYS A 121 -6.23 -19.35 4.58
CA LYS A 121 -6.90 -20.64 4.31
C LYS A 121 -6.51 -21.72 5.31
N GLU A 122 -5.29 -21.66 5.85
CA GLU A 122 -4.76 -22.64 6.79
C GLU A 122 -4.26 -21.97 8.07
N ARG A 123 -4.68 -22.49 9.23
CA ARG A 123 -4.39 -21.87 10.52
C ARG A 123 -2.89 -21.75 10.83
N ARG A 124 -2.09 -22.78 10.50
CA ARG A 124 -0.65 -22.79 10.81
C ARG A 124 0.13 -21.75 9.99
N PRO A 125 0.07 -21.75 8.64
CA PRO A 125 0.70 -20.70 7.83
C PRO A 125 0.21 -19.30 8.16
N PHE A 126 -1.09 -19.15 8.47
CA PHE A 126 -1.62 -17.85 8.87
C PHE A 126 -1.00 -17.33 10.18
N LEU A 127 -0.84 -18.17 11.20
CA LEU A 127 -0.21 -17.77 12.46
C LEU A 127 1.26 -17.37 12.28
N GLU A 128 2.01 -18.04 11.41
CA GLU A 128 3.37 -17.64 11.06
C GLU A 128 3.40 -16.31 10.33
N THR A 129 2.48 -16.10 9.39
CA THR A 129 2.31 -14.81 8.70
C THR A 129 2.00 -13.67 9.69
N ILE A 130 1.15 -13.91 10.69
CA ILE A 130 0.86 -12.91 11.74
C ILE A 130 2.13 -12.54 12.53
N LYS A 131 2.96 -13.52 12.89
CA LYS A 131 4.25 -13.26 13.57
C LYS A 131 5.19 -12.43 12.68
N GLU A 132 5.25 -12.75 11.39
CA GLU A 132 6.06 -12.03 10.42
C GLU A 132 5.59 -10.58 10.21
N ILE A 133 4.27 -10.36 10.17
CA ILE A 133 3.65 -9.02 10.15
C ILE A 133 4.06 -8.25 11.40
N ALA A 134 3.93 -8.84 12.59
CA ALA A 134 4.31 -8.18 13.84
C ALA A 134 5.80 -7.79 13.87
N SER A 135 6.68 -8.68 13.39
CA SER A 135 8.11 -8.41 13.23
C SER A 135 8.37 -7.26 12.25
N SER A 136 7.68 -7.26 11.10
CA SER A 136 7.83 -6.23 10.07
C SER A 136 7.32 -4.86 10.52
N ILE A 137 6.21 -4.82 11.27
CA ILE A 137 5.69 -3.60 11.91
C ILE A 137 6.74 -3.02 12.86
N LYS A 138 7.33 -3.85 13.72
CA LYS A 138 8.38 -3.41 14.66
C LYS A 138 9.57 -2.82 13.90
N LYS A 139 10.10 -3.53 12.90
CA LYS A 139 11.24 -3.07 12.09
C LYS A 139 10.95 -1.74 11.38
N LEU A 140 9.73 -1.56 10.85
CA LEU A 140 9.32 -0.30 10.23
C LEU A 140 9.28 0.85 11.24
N LEU A 141 8.74 0.62 12.44
CA LEU A 141 8.71 1.61 13.52
C LEU A 141 10.12 1.98 14.00
N ASP A 142 11.00 1.00 14.15
CA ASP A 142 12.40 1.22 14.52
C ASP A 142 13.11 2.09 13.47
N ALA A 143 12.97 1.76 12.18
CA ALA A 143 13.51 2.58 11.08
C ALA A 143 12.90 3.99 11.06
N THR A 144 11.60 4.13 11.33
CA THR A 144 10.94 5.44 11.42
C THR A 144 11.50 6.28 12.56
N ASN A 145 11.83 5.67 13.70
CA ASN A 145 12.46 6.35 14.83
C ASN A 145 13.89 6.81 14.52
N VAL A 146 14.66 6.01 13.77
CA VAL A 146 15.98 6.44 13.26
C VAL A 146 15.81 7.67 12.36
N ILE A 147 14.85 7.67 11.45
CA ILE A 147 14.57 8.84 10.60
C ILE A 147 14.19 10.06 11.43
N LEU A 148 13.35 9.91 12.45
CA LEU A 148 12.99 11.01 13.36
C LEU A 148 14.21 11.69 14.01
N GLN A 149 15.29 10.96 14.26
CA GLN A 149 16.52 11.49 14.85
C GLN A 149 17.37 12.30 13.86
N VAL A 150 17.33 11.97 12.56
CA VAL A 150 18.21 12.57 11.54
C VAL A 150 17.54 13.69 10.74
N ILE A 151 16.22 13.84 10.83
CA ILE A 151 15.48 14.88 10.11
C ILE A 151 15.45 16.21 10.90
N PRO A 152 15.28 17.36 10.21
CA PRO A 152 15.13 18.66 10.87
C PRO A 152 13.96 18.68 11.88
N GLN A 153 14.17 19.32 13.04
CA GLN A 153 13.19 19.39 14.14
C GLN A 153 11.82 19.91 13.68
N GLN A 154 11.78 20.87 12.77
CA GLN A 154 10.54 21.40 12.18
C GLN A 154 9.68 20.36 11.44
N SER A 155 10.29 19.27 10.95
CA SER A 155 9.59 18.19 10.23
C SER A 155 9.19 17.02 11.13
N GLN A 156 9.77 16.92 12.34
CA GLN A 156 9.50 15.82 13.27
C GLN A 156 8.02 15.70 13.70
N PRO A 157 7.28 16.79 14.02
CA PRO A 157 5.89 16.67 14.47
C PRO A 157 4.98 15.98 13.45
N LEU A 158 5.26 16.20 12.16
CA LEU A 158 4.48 15.60 11.07
C LEU A 158 4.74 14.10 10.96
N LEU A 159 6.01 13.67 11.01
CA LEU A 159 6.35 12.25 10.99
C LEU A 159 5.88 11.53 12.27
N GLU A 160 5.97 12.18 13.42
CA GLU A 160 5.40 11.69 14.69
C GLU A 160 3.88 11.50 14.63
N LYS A 161 3.16 12.42 13.97
CA LYS A 161 1.72 12.24 13.71
C LYS A 161 1.46 10.99 12.88
N ARG A 162 2.19 10.79 11.78
CA ARG A 162 2.04 9.58 10.93
C ARG A 162 2.41 8.30 11.66
N LYS A 163 3.45 8.32 12.49
CA LYS A 163 3.82 7.18 13.35
C LYS A 163 2.69 6.82 14.31
N ARG A 164 2.07 7.81 14.97
CA ARG A 164 0.92 7.59 15.88
C ARG A 164 -0.29 7.01 15.16
N GLU A 165 -0.62 7.55 13.98
CA GLU A 165 -1.69 7.01 13.12
C GLU A 165 -1.40 5.55 12.75
N PHE A 166 -0.18 5.24 12.29
CA PHE A 166 0.22 3.87 11.96
C PHE A 166 0.12 2.91 13.16
N VAL A 167 0.57 3.32 14.36
CA VAL A 167 0.42 2.51 15.58
C VAL A 167 -1.05 2.25 15.92
N HIS A 168 -1.92 3.26 15.74
CA HIS A 168 -3.35 3.08 15.93
C HIS A 168 -3.93 2.02 14.98
N TYR A 169 -3.62 2.08 13.68
CA TYR A 169 -4.08 1.09 12.70
C TYR A 169 -3.46 -0.29 12.90
N SER A 170 -2.21 -0.38 13.36
CA SER A 170 -1.58 -1.66 13.74
C SER A 170 -2.34 -2.33 14.89
N LYS A 171 -2.73 -1.56 15.92
CA LYS A 171 -3.56 -2.07 17.03
C LYS A 171 -4.95 -2.51 16.55
N ARG A 172 -5.59 -1.72 15.67
CA ARG A 172 -6.87 -2.08 15.05
C ARG A 172 -6.77 -3.41 14.31
N PHE A 173 -5.75 -3.59 13.47
CA PHE A 173 -5.47 -4.84 12.76
C PHE A 173 -5.32 -6.03 13.73
N SER A 174 -4.56 -5.88 14.81
CA SER A 174 -4.44 -6.94 15.84
C SER A 174 -5.77 -7.28 16.53
N ASN A 175 -6.63 -6.29 16.78
CA ASN A 175 -7.95 -6.53 17.35
C ASN A 175 -8.88 -7.23 16.35
N THR A 176 -8.88 -6.82 15.09
CA THR A 176 -9.63 -7.47 14.01
C THR A 176 -9.18 -8.92 13.82
N LEU A 177 -7.89 -9.24 13.95
CA LEU A 177 -7.42 -10.63 13.96
C LEU A 177 -8.00 -11.45 15.12
N LYS A 178 -8.12 -10.85 16.32
CA LYS A 178 -8.72 -11.55 17.48
C LYS A 178 -10.21 -11.82 17.26
N GLU A 179 -10.92 -10.86 16.67
CA GLU A 179 -12.34 -11.00 16.30
C GLU A 179 -12.51 -12.07 15.22
N TYR A 180 -11.68 -12.04 14.19
CA TYR A 180 -11.65 -13.05 13.12
C TYR A 180 -11.56 -14.49 13.64
N PHE A 181 -10.70 -14.75 14.63
CA PHE A 181 -10.60 -16.11 15.20
C PHE A 181 -11.89 -16.57 15.91
N ARG A 182 -12.83 -15.66 16.19
CA ARG A 182 -14.16 -15.95 16.77
C ARG A 182 -15.26 -16.01 15.71
N ASP A 183 -15.33 -15.01 14.82
CA ASP A 183 -16.46 -14.82 13.89
C ASP A 183 -16.19 -15.27 12.45
N GLN A 184 -14.93 -15.60 12.12
CA GLN A 184 -14.46 -16.00 10.79
C GLN A 184 -14.72 -14.95 9.69
N ASN A 185 -14.86 -13.66 10.05
CA ASN A 185 -15.08 -12.59 9.07
C ASN A 185 -13.78 -12.14 8.39
N GLN A 186 -13.44 -12.79 7.27
CA GLN A 186 -12.20 -12.52 6.52
C GLN A 186 -12.14 -11.10 5.95
N THR A 187 -13.27 -10.56 5.48
CA THR A 187 -13.33 -9.25 4.83
C THR A 187 -12.83 -8.13 5.74
N GLN A 188 -13.15 -8.18 7.04
CA GLN A 188 -12.66 -7.17 7.98
C GLN A 188 -11.14 -7.21 8.14
N VAL A 189 -10.54 -8.42 8.15
CA VAL A 189 -9.08 -8.55 8.18
C VAL A 189 -8.47 -7.94 6.92
N PHE A 190 -9.11 -8.14 5.77
CA PHE A 190 -8.63 -7.56 4.50
C PHE A 190 -8.67 -6.03 4.51
N VAL A 191 -9.78 -5.45 4.98
CA VAL A 191 -9.91 -3.99 5.15
C VAL A 191 -8.81 -3.45 6.07
N ALA A 192 -8.61 -4.08 7.23
CA ALA A 192 -7.62 -3.63 8.21
C ALA A 192 -6.18 -3.75 7.68
N ALA A 193 -5.87 -4.80 6.90
CA ALA A 193 -4.56 -4.96 6.27
C ALA A 193 -4.32 -3.89 5.17
N ASN A 194 -5.31 -3.61 4.32
CA ASN A 194 -5.24 -2.53 3.31
C ASN A 194 -5.03 -1.15 3.97
N GLN A 195 -5.73 -0.88 5.08
CA GLN A 195 -5.51 0.35 5.86
C GLN A 195 -4.07 0.44 6.37
N LEU A 196 -3.49 -0.66 6.84
CA LEU A 196 -2.11 -0.67 7.34
C LEU A 196 -1.08 -0.44 6.21
N ILE A 197 -1.30 -0.99 5.01
CA ILE A 197 -0.50 -0.70 3.81
C ILE A 197 -0.59 0.79 3.46
N PHE A 198 -1.80 1.37 3.49
CA PHE A 198 -1.99 2.78 3.24
C PHE A 198 -1.20 3.66 4.23
N GLN A 199 -1.29 3.35 5.54
CA GLN A 199 -0.53 4.10 6.55
C GLN A 199 0.99 3.95 6.39
N THR A 200 1.46 2.77 6.02
CA THR A 200 2.87 2.53 5.66
C THR A 200 3.31 3.48 4.55
N THR A 201 2.49 3.61 3.50
CA THR A 201 2.74 4.50 2.38
C THR A 201 2.74 5.97 2.81
N GLN A 202 1.85 6.37 3.72
CA GLN A 202 1.82 7.75 4.24
C GLN A 202 3.08 8.12 5.04
N ILE A 203 3.68 7.18 5.78
CA ILE A 203 4.97 7.40 6.45
C ILE A 203 6.04 7.72 5.41
N VAL A 204 6.21 6.83 4.43
CA VAL A 204 7.26 7.01 3.41
C VAL A 204 7.04 8.29 2.59
N ARG A 205 5.81 8.54 2.12
CA ARG A 205 5.47 9.76 1.38
C ARG A 205 5.75 11.03 2.18
N THR A 206 5.51 11.02 3.49
CA THR A 206 5.82 12.16 4.36
C THR A 206 7.31 12.45 4.36
N VAL A 207 8.14 11.41 4.48
CA VAL A 207 9.60 11.53 4.44
C VAL A 207 10.09 11.97 3.06
N ARG A 208 9.53 11.38 2.01
CA ARG A 208 9.89 11.64 0.61
C ARG A 208 9.57 13.08 0.17
N ASP A 209 8.35 13.54 0.42
CA ASP A 209 7.80 14.74 -0.24
C ASP A 209 7.89 15.99 0.63
N ARG A 210 7.94 15.83 1.97
CA ARG A 210 7.81 16.96 2.90
C ARG A 210 9.01 17.17 3.81
N ILE A 211 9.92 16.22 3.87
CA ILE A 211 11.18 16.40 4.57
C ILE A 211 12.21 16.73 3.50
N ARG A 212 12.82 17.91 3.58
CA ARG A 212 14.04 18.24 2.85
C ARG A 212 15.18 18.16 3.85
N VAL A 213 16.07 17.20 3.67
CA VAL A 213 17.29 17.02 4.46
C VAL A 213 18.47 17.60 3.71
#